data_AF-A0A4Y8C8J5-F1
#
_entry.id   AF-A0A4Y8C8J5-F1
#
_cell.length_a   1.000
_cell.length_b   1.000
_cell.length_c   1.000
_cell.angle_alpha   90.00
_cell.angle_beta   90.00
_cell.angle_gamma   90.00
#
_symmetry.space_group_name_H-M   'P 1'
#
loop_
_entity.id
_entity.type
_entity.pdbx_description
1 polymer ?
#
loop_
_entity_poly.entity_id
_entity_poly.type
_entity_poly.pdbx_seq_one_letter_code
_entity_poly.pdbx_strand_id
1 'polypeptide(L)'
;AHLGDNRVRTIAMDMTDGLVRGLKAKALGAPISVPVGEKVLGRIFNVTGDLIDEGEEISFDKKWAIHRDPPAFEDQSTKSEIFETGIKVVDLLAP
;
A
#
# COMPACT_ATOMS: atom_id res chain seq x y z
N ALA A 1 -8.37 10.27 11.71
CA ALA A 1 -9.60 10.84 12.34
C ALA A 1 -9.26 12.20 12.93
N HIS A 2 -10.01 13.26 12.59
CA HIS A 2 -9.84 14.59 13.17
C HIS A 2 -10.20 14.54 14.65
N LEU A 3 -9.39 15.21 15.50
CA LEU A 3 -9.60 15.22 16.96
C LEU A 3 -10.40 16.45 17.43
N GLY A 4 -10.68 17.42 16.55
CA GLY A 4 -11.17 18.75 16.93
C GLY A 4 -10.02 19.74 17.20
N ASP A 5 -10.33 21.01 17.46
CA ASP A 5 -9.35 22.08 17.76
C ASP A 5 -8.19 22.21 16.76
N ASN A 6 -8.45 22.03 15.46
CA ASN A 6 -7.42 22.00 14.41
C ASN A 6 -6.30 20.98 14.67
N ARG A 7 -6.59 19.89 15.38
CA ARG A 7 -5.67 18.79 15.66
C ARG A 7 -6.05 17.53 14.90
N VAL A 8 -5.02 16.80 14.49
CA VAL A 8 -5.14 15.50 13.84
C VAL A 8 -4.39 14.44 14.65
N ARG A 9 -4.92 13.22 14.69
CA ARG A 9 -4.18 12.05 15.19
C ARG A 9 -3.58 11.32 14.02
N THR A 10 -2.26 11.18 14.01
CA THR A 10 -1.51 10.45 13.00
C THR A 10 -0.89 9.19 13.60
N ILE A 11 -0.59 8.22 12.74
CA ILE A 11 0.22 7.05 13.08
C ILE A 11 1.56 7.25 12.36
N ALA A 12 2.67 7.10 13.07
CA ALA A 12 3.99 7.17 12.47
C ALA A 12 4.28 5.86 11.72
N MET A 13 4.84 5.97 10.52
CA MET A 13 5.26 4.82 9.71
C MET A 13 6.71 4.40 10.01
N ASP A 14 7.41 5.17 10.85
CA ASP A 14 8.80 4.97 11.26
C ASP A 14 8.97 5.41 12.73
N MET A 15 10.18 5.24 13.27
CA MET A 15 10.54 5.59 14.64
C MET A 15 10.27 7.06 14.95
N THR A 16 9.73 7.32 16.14
CA THR A 16 9.37 8.67 16.61
C THR A 16 10.43 9.30 17.50
N ASP A 17 11.61 8.69 17.60
CA ASP A 17 12.69 9.14 18.47
C ASP A 17 13.22 10.50 18.01
N GLY A 18 13.40 11.42 18.96
CA GLY A 18 13.85 12.78 18.67
C GLY A 18 12.76 13.75 18.18
N LEU A 19 11.50 13.31 18.02
CA LEU A 19 10.41 14.23 17.74
C LEU A 19 10.08 15.11 18.95
N VAL A 20 10.01 16.42 18.71
CA VAL A 20 9.71 17.44 19.73
C VAL A 20 8.45 18.22 19.39
N ARG A 21 7.80 18.77 20.42
CA ARG A 21 6.63 19.64 20.24
C ARG A 21 7.03 20.91 19.48
N GLY A 22 6.18 21.36 18.56
CA GLY A 22 6.45 22.52 17.72
C GLY A 22 7.23 22.21 16.44
N LEU A 23 7.65 20.96 16.22
CA LEU A 23 8.24 20.53 14.97
C LEU A 23 7.24 20.72 13.81
N LYS A 24 7.70 21.32 12.72
CA LYS A 24 6.85 21.60 11.55
C LYS A 24 6.51 20.30 10.83
N ALA A 25 5.22 20.01 10.71
CA ALA A 25 4.72 18.93 9.86
C ALA A 25 4.15 19.52 8.56
N LYS A 26 4.42 18.86 7.42
CA LYS A 26 3.87 19.23 6.11
C LYS A 26 2.81 18.21 5.70
N ALA A 27 1.60 18.68 5.42
CA ALA A 27 0.58 17.85 4.81
C ALA A 27 0.86 17.72 3.30
N LEU A 28 0.94 16.48 2.79
CA LEU A 28 1.11 16.22 1.35
C LEU A 28 -0.21 16.31 0.57
N GLY A 29 -1.35 16.34 1.25
CA GLY A 29 -2.68 16.46 0.63
C GLY A 29 -3.18 15.16 -0.03
N ALA A 30 -2.36 14.12 -0.08
CA ALA A 30 -2.71 12.81 -0.62
C ALA A 30 -2.40 11.70 0.40
N PRO A 31 -3.10 10.54 0.32
CA PRO A 31 -2.74 9.35 1.06
C PRO A 31 -1.34 8.84 0.68
N ILE A 32 -0.79 7.95 1.51
CA ILE A 32 0.41 7.17 1.17
C ILE A 32 0.18 6.50 -0.18
N SER A 33 1.11 6.72 -1.11
CA SER A 33 1.02 6.27 -2.49
C SER A 33 2.29 5.51 -2.88
N VAL A 34 2.11 4.30 -3.37
CA VAL A 34 3.20 3.34 -3.64
C VAL A 34 3.39 3.14 -5.15
N PRO A 35 4.60 2.82 -5.62
CA PRO A 35 4.84 2.52 -7.04
C PRO A 35 4.07 1.28 -7.48
N VAL A 36 3.57 1.30 -8.71
CA VAL A 36 2.84 0.20 -9.33
C VAL A 36 3.25 0.01 -10.79
N GLY A 37 3.01 -1.18 -11.34
CA GLY A 37 3.35 -1.54 -12.73
C GLY A 37 4.39 -2.66 -12.77
N GLU A 38 4.76 -3.10 -13.97
CA GLU A 38 5.62 -4.28 -14.15
C GLU A 38 7.01 -4.13 -13.53
N LYS A 39 7.53 -2.89 -13.50
CA LYS A 39 8.84 -2.56 -12.93
C LYS A 39 8.98 -2.87 -11.43
N VAL A 40 7.87 -3.10 -10.71
CA VAL A 40 7.90 -3.44 -9.27
C VAL A 40 8.16 -4.93 -9.02
N LEU A 41 8.04 -5.79 -10.04
CA LEU A 41 8.21 -7.23 -9.90
C LEU A 41 9.64 -7.57 -9.51
N GLY A 42 9.79 -8.41 -8.49
CA GLY A 42 11.10 -8.83 -7.97
C GLY A 42 11.83 -7.79 -7.11
N ARG A 43 11.19 -6.65 -6.83
CA ARG A 43 11.74 -5.59 -5.96
C ARG A 43 11.13 -5.66 -4.55
N ILE A 44 11.87 -5.18 -3.55
CA ILE A 44 11.38 -5.11 -2.15
C ILE A 44 11.15 -3.65 -1.76
N PHE A 45 9.94 -3.36 -1.29
CA PHE A 45 9.52 -2.04 -0.86
C PHE A 45 9.11 -2.03 0.61
N ASN A 46 9.30 -0.89 1.26
CA ASN A 46 8.69 -0.60 2.56
C ASN A 46 7.21 -0.18 2.39
N VAL A 47 6.54 0.09 3.52
CA VAL A 47 5.12 0.47 3.55
C VAL A 47 4.85 1.83 2.89
N THR A 48 5.83 2.74 2.87
CA THR A 48 5.72 4.05 2.22
C THR A 48 6.00 4.00 0.71
N GLY A 49 6.44 2.84 0.19
CA GLY A 49 6.74 2.63 -1.22
C GLY A 49 8.17 2.95 -1.62
N ASP A 50 9.07 3.10 -0.64
CA ASP A 50 10.50 3.28 -0.87
C ASP A 50 11.17 1.91 -1.05
N LEU A 51 12.18 1.89 -1.90
CA LEU A 51 12.93 0.71 -2.27
C LEU A 51 13.97 0.35 -1.18
N ILE A 52 14.00 -0.91 -0.74
CA ILE A 52 14.89 -1.37 0.35
C ILE A 52 15.72 -2.61 -0.01
N ASP A 53 15.78 -2.98 -1.29
CA ASP A 53 16.44 -4.21 -1.76
C ASP A 53 17.92 -4.04 -2.15
N GLU A 54 18.55 -2.90 -1.84
CA GLU A 54 19.95 -2.57 -2.19
C GLU A 54 20.28 -2.72 -3.69
N GLY A 55 19.26 -2.86 -4.55
CA GLY A 55 19.41 -3.01 -5.99
C GLY A 55 19.53 -1.66 -6.71
N GLU A 56 19.50 -1.72 -8.05
CA GLU A 56 19.55 -0.51 -8.88
C GLU A 56 18.35 0.40 -8.64
N GLU A 57 18.58 1.71 -8.69
CA GLU A 57 17.53 2.71 -8.57
C GLU A 57 16.62 2.65 -9.81
N ILE A 58 15.33 2.38 -9.60
CA ILE A 58 14.33 2.32 -10.67
C ILE A 58 13.41 3.53 -10.58
N SER A 59 13.20 4.17 -11.73
CA SER A 59 12.15 5.17 -11.90
C SER A 59 10.80 4.49 -12.18
N PHE A 60 9.80 4.85 -11.37
CA PHE A 60 8.43 4.37 -11.51
C PHE A 60 7.55 5.47 -12.10
N ASP A 61 6.87 5.14 -13.19
CA ASP A 61 6.05 6.10 -13.94
C ASP A 61 4.69 6.34 -13.26
N LYS A 62 4.24 5.38 -12.44
CA LYS A 62 2.90 5.39 -11.84
C LYS A 62 2.97 5.07 -10.35
N LYS A 63 2.24 5.85 -9.55
CA LYS A 63 2.00 5.61 -8.14
C LYS A 63 0.51 5.56 -7.87
N TRP A 64 0.08 4.67 -6.99
CA TRP A 64 -1.32 4.56 -6.57
C TRP A 64 -1.47 4.68 -5.05
N ALA A 65 -2.55 5.34 -4.61
CA ALA A 65 -2.89 5.42 -3.20
C ALA A 65 -3.24 4.04 -2.62
N ILE A 66 -2.75 3.74 -1.41
CA ILE A 66 -3.08 2.49 -0.71
C ILE A 66 -4.51 2.48 -0.17
N HIS A 67 -5.09 3.66 0.05
CA HIS A 67 -6.50 3.81 0.40
C HIS A 67 -7.29 4.12 -0.87
N ARG A 68 -8.15 3.18 -1.27
CA ARG A 68 -9.09 3.33 -2.38
C ARG A 68 -10.38 2.59 -2.06
N ASP A 69 -11.47 3.06 -2.65
CA ASP A 69 -12.73 2.35 -2.55
C ASP A 69 -12.63 1.00 -3.28
N PRO A 70 -13.35 -0.03 -2.79
CA PRO A 70 -13.47 -1.29 -3.51
C PRO A 70 -14.19 -1.08 -4.85
N PRO A 71 -14.08 -2.05 -5.78
CA PRO A 71 -14.87 -2.02 -7.03
C PRO A 71 -16.37 -1.90 -6.74
N ALA A 72 -17.08 -1.15 -7.59
CA ALA A 72 -18.53 -1.03 -7.50
C ALA A 72 -19.19 -2.39 -7.74
N PHE A 73 -20.42 -2.57 -7.26
CA PHE A 73 -21.16 -3.84 -7.41
C PHE A 73 -21.30 -4.25 -8.89
N GLU A 74 -21.49 -3.28 -9.78
CA GLU A 74 -21.63 -3.50 -11.23
C GLU A 74 -20.34 -3.99 -11.90
N ASP A 75 -19.18 -3.69 -11.30
CA ASP A 75 -17.85 -4.10 -11.80
C ASP A 75 -17.40 -5.47 -11.27
N GLN A 76 -18.18 -6.09 -10.38
CA GLN A 76 -17.83 -7.38 -9.80
C GLN A 76 -18.10 -8.51 -10.79
N SER A 77 -17.08 -9.33 -11.06
CA SER A 77 -17.23 -10.51 -11.92
C SER A 77 -18.13 -11.55 -11.24
N THR A 78 -19.14 -12.04 -11.94
CA THR A 78 -19.98 -13.16 -11.51
C THR A 78 -19.41 -14.52 -11.93
N LYS A 79 -18.27 -14.54 -12.61
CA LYS A 79 -17.63 -15.79 -13.05
C LYS A 79 -16.88 -16.42 -11.89
N SER A 80 -17.10 -17.72 -11.69
CA SER A 80 -16.27 -18.53 -10.82
C SER A 80 -15.15 -19.14 -11.67
N GLU A 81 -13.91 -18.87 -11.30
CA GLU A 81 -12.71 -19.43 -11.93
C GLU A 81 -11.87 -20.08 -10.82
N ILE A 82 -11.27 -21.24 -11.10
CA ILE A 82 -10.42 -21.94 -10.13
C ILE A 82 -9.01 -21.37 -10.23
N PHE A 83 -8.41 -21.02 -9.10
CA PHE A 83 -7.00 -20.61 -9.01
C PHE A 83 -6.17 -21.81 -8.57
N GLU A 84 -5.54 -22.49 -9.53
CA GLU A 84 -4.75 -23.70 -9.25
C GLU A 84 -3.54 -23.39 -8.37
N THR A 85 -3.47 -24.03 -7.20
CA THR A 85 -2.34 -23.84 -6.27
C THR A 85 -1.23 -24.87 -6.51
N GLY A 86 -1.55 -26.01 -7.15
CA GLY A 86 -0.65 -27.15 -7.30
C GLY A 86 -0.55 -28.02 -6.06
N ILE A 87 -1.32 -27.72 -5.01
CA ILE A 87 -1.34 -28.46 -3.76
C ILE A 87 -2.56 -29.39 -3.76
N LYS A 88 -2.31 -30.68 -4.00
CA LYS A 88 -3.37 -31.72 -4.16
C LYS A 88 -4.49 -31.68 -3.12
N VAL A 89 -4.18 -31.45 -1.84
CA VAL A 89 -5.20 -31.41 -0.78
C VAL A 89 -6.07 -30.15 -0.85
N VAL A 90 -5.49 -29.01 -1.23
CA VAL A 90 -6.21 -27.73 -1.39
C VAL A 90 -7.06 -27.81 -2.64
N ASP A 91 -6.45 -28.12 -3.78
CA ASP A 91 -7.14 -28.15 -5.07
C ASP A 91 -8.27 -29.22 -5.13
N LEU A 92 -8.19 -30.30 -4.32
CA LEU A 92 -9.22 -31.34 -4.28
C LEU A 92 -10.35 -31.05 -3.28
N LEU A 93 -10.03 -30.47 -2.11
CA LEU A 93 -11.00 -30.32 -1.01
C LEU A 93 -11.59 -28.90 -0.92
N ALA A 94 -10.84 -27.87 -1.32
CA ALA A 94 -11.23 -26.46 -1.28
C ALA A 94 -10.54 -25.65 -2.40
N PRO A 95 -10.86 -25.94 -3.68
CA PRO A 95 -10.35 -25.21 -4.84
C PRO A 95 -10.83 -23.76 -4.91
#